data_AF-A0A829HGK0-F1
#
_entry.id   AF-A0A829HGK0-F1
#
_cell.length_a   1.000
_cell.length_b   1.000
_cell.length_c   1.000
_cell.angle_alpha   90.00
_cell.angle_beta   90.00
_cell.angle_gamma   90.00
#
_symmetry.space_group_name_H-M   'P 1'
#
loop_
_entity.id
_entity.type
_entity.pdbx_description
1 polymer ?
#
loop_
_entity_poly.entity_id
_entity_poly.type
_entity_poly.pdbx_seq_one_letter_code
_entity_poly.pdbx_strand_id
1 'polypeptide(L)'
;MRNRSLILIVMLFILGCSQAKMSYKHRFLEQVETLTPVPYKACMVNFIDQNWENVWKDYHFKKKREPKAQADIVELMIMLNLDQCKP
;
A
#
# COMPACT_ATOMS: atom_id res chain seq x y z
N MET A 1 43.44 19.04 -30.64
CA MET A 1 42.88 19.14 -29.27
C MET A 1 41.48 18.55 -29.32
N ARG A 2 41.34 17.28 -28.92
CA ARG A 2 40.15 16.45 -29.16
C ARG A 2 39.88 15.66 -27.86
N ASN A 3 38.63 15.64 -27.44
CA ASN A 3 38.05 14.76 -26.41
C ASN A 3 38.42 15.00 -24.93
N ARG A 4 37.90 16.05 -24.29
CA ARG A 4 37.72 16.05 -22.81
C ARG A 4 36.35 16.52 -22.30
N SER A 5 35.53 17.21 -23.10
CA SER A 5 34.26 17.77 -22.61
C SER A 5 33.04 16.83 -22.62
N LEU A 6 33.14 15.63 -23.20
CA LEU A 6 31.99 14.72 -23.29
C LEU A 6 31.85 13.78 -22.08
N ILE A 7 32.87 13.64 -21.24
CA ILE A 7 32.81 12.75 -20.06
C ILE A 7 32.02 13.40 -18.91
N LEU A 8 31.98 14.74 -18.82
CA LEU A 8 31.29 15.43 -17.71
C LEU A 8 29.77 15.46 -17.85
N ILE A 9 29.22 15.28 -19.06
CA ILE A 9 27.76 15.41 -19.31
C ILE A 9 27.03 14.09 -19.01
N VAL A 10 27.73 12.95 -18.97
CA VAL A 10 27.13 11.64 -18.71
C VAL A 10 26.91 11.37 -17.21
N MET A 11 27.60 12.09 -16.30
CA MET A 11 27.43 11.90 -14.85
C MET A 11 26.18 12.59 -14.25
N LEU A 12 25.51 13.49 -14.97
CA LEU A 12 24.33 14.20 -14.45
C LEU A 12 23.00 13.46 -14.65
N PHE A 13 22.99 12.31 -15.33
CA PHE A 13 21.79 11.48 -15.47
C PHE A 13 21.49 10.59 -14.25
N ILE A 14 22.22 10.74 -13.14
CA ILE A 14 22.11 9.89 -11.95
C ILE A 14 21.33 10.57 -10.79
N LEU A 15 20.85 11.81 -10.95
CA LEU A 15 20.22 12.58 -9.86
C LEU A 15 18.79 13.03 -10.19
N GLY A 16 17.96 12.15 -10.74
CA GLY A 16 16.63 12.54 -11.22
C GLY A 16 15.54 11.49 -11.15
N CYS A 17 15.43 10.70 -10.07
CA CYS A 17 14.18 10.01 -9.72
C CYS A 17 14.18 9.49 -8.26
N SER A 18 14.50 10.36 -7.29
CA SER A 18 14.28 10.06 -5.86
C SER A 18 13.04 10.75 -5.30
N GLN A 19 11.96 10.82 -6.08
CA GLN A 19 10.65 10.76 -5.43
C GLN A 19 10.47 9.30 -5.01
N ALA A 20 10.87 8.98 -3.78
CA ALA A 20 10.69 7.67 -3.20
C ALA A 20 9.22 7.28 -3.40
N LYS A 21 8.95 6.40 -4.38
CA LYS A 21 7.61 5.87 -4.62
C LYS A 21 7.29 5.03 -3.40
N MET A 22 6.54 5.62 -2.47
CA MET A 22 6.01 4.94 -1.30
C MET A 22 5.32 3.64 -1.75
N SER A 23 5.63 2.53 -1.07
CA SER A 23 5.18 1.21 -1.51
C SER A 23 3.65 1.15 -1.56
N TYR A 24 3.10 0.34 -2.45
CA TYR A 24 1.64 0.15 -2.53
C TYR A 24 1.07 -0.28 -1.17
N LYS A 25 1.77 -1.20 -0.49
CA LYS A 25 1.39 -1.69 0.84
C LYS A 25 1.25 -0.54 1.85
N HIS A 26 2.22 0.37 1.89
CA HIS A 26 2.17 1.48 2.83
C HIS A 26 0.96 2.40 2.61
N ARG A 27 0.71 2.83 1.35
CA ARG A 27 -0.47 3.64 1.01
C ARG A 27 -1.79 2.91 1.29
N PHE A 28 -1.80 1.58 1.12
CA PHE A 28 -2.97 0.78 1.45
C PHE A 28 -3.21 0.75 2.97
N LEU A 29 -2.16 0.60 3.77
CA LEU A 29 -2.25 0.63 5.24
C LEU A 29 -2.69 2.00 5.78
N GLU A 30 -2.27 3.10 5.16
CA GLU A 30 -2.78 4.44 5.50
C GLU A 30 -4.30 4.56 5.26
N GLN A 31 -4.80 3.97 4.17
CA GLN A 31 -6.24 3.92 3.91
C GLN A 31 -6.98 3.02 4.89
N VAL A 32 -6.38 1.88 5.26
CA VAL A 32 -6.91 1.01 6.33
C VAL A 32 -7.05 1.81 7.62
N GLU A 33 -6.02 2.54 8.04
CA GLU A 33 -6.05 3.35 9.26
C GLU A 33 -7.11 4.46 9.19
N THR A 34 -7.26 5.07 8.03
CA THR A 34 -8.22 6.16 7.80
C THR A 34 -9.66 5.66 7.88
N LEU A 35 -9.96 4.53 7.23
CA LEU A 35 -11.32 4.01 7.07
C LEU A 35 -11.76 3.08 8.21
N THR A 36 -10.83 2.54 9.00
CA THR A 36 -11.18 1.69 10.14
C THR A 36 -11.80 2.54 11.27
N PRO A 37 -12.95 2.15 11.84
CA PRO A 37 -13.53 2.86 12.96
C PRO A 37 -12.67 2.71 14.23
N VAL A 38 -12.65 3.75 15.06
CA VAL A 38 -12.09 3.68 16.43
C VAL A 38 -12.95 2.72 17.26
N PRO A 39 -12.37 1.87 18.13
CA PRO A 39 -10.97 1.81 18.57
C PRO A 39 -10.06 0.88 17.75
N TYR A 40 -10.54 0.33 16.62
CA TYR A 40 -9.89 -0.80 15.97
C TYR A 40 -8.72 -0.45 15.04
N LYS A 41 -8.43 0.83 14.83
CA LYS A 41 -7.43 1.32 13.85
C LYS A 41 -6.07 0.64 13.98
N ALA A 42 -5.44 0.73 15.17
CA ALA A 42 -4.10 0.20 15.38
C ALA A 42 -4.05 -1.33 15.20
N CYS A 43 -5.06 -2.05 15.71
CA CYS A 43 -5.17 -3.48 15.50
C CYS A 43 -5.32 -3.83 14.03
N MET A 44 -6.19 -3.14 13.29
CA MET A 44 -6.49 -3.47 11.90
C MET A 44 -5.28 -3.26 10.99
N VAL A 45 -4.57 -2.14 11.17
CA VAL A 45 -3.32 -1.87 10.43
C VAL A 45 -2.29 -2.96 10.71
N ASN A 46 -2.08 -3.30 11.98
CA ASN A 46 -1.10 -4.32 12.36
C ASN A 46 -1.50 -5.71 11.84
N PHE A 47 -2.78 -6.07 11.95
CA PHE A 47 -3.29 -7.37 11.48
C PHE A 47 -3.12 -7.51 9.97
N ILE A 48 -3.53 -6.51 9.19
CA ILE A 48 -3.39 -6.52 7.72
C ILE A 48 -1.92 -6.50 7.30
N ASP A 49 -1.06 -5.74 7.99
CA ASP A 49 0.38 -5.71 7.69
C ASP A 49 1.03 -7.08 7.89
N GLN A 50 0.74 -7.74 9.02
CA GLN A 50 1.27 -9.06 9.36
C GLN A 50 0.69 -10.20 8.52
N ASN A 51 -0.58 -10.09 8.12
CA ASN A 51 -1.32 -11.13 7.39
C ASN A 51 -1.56 -10.78 5.92
N TRP A 52 -0.72 -9.91 5.34
CA TRP A 52 -0.93 -9.30 4.02
C TRP A 52 -1.40 -10.28 2.95
N GLU A 53 -0.67 -11.37 2.72
CA GLU A 53 -1.02 -12.34 1.68
C GLU A 53 -2.35 -13.05 1.95
N ASN A 54 -2.62 -13.41 3.21
CA ASN A 54 -3.83 -14.11 3.61
C ASN A 54 -5.07 -13.23 3.47
N VAL A 55 -4.99 -11.96 3.90
CA VAL A 55 -6.14 -11.05 3.79
C VAL A 55 -6.49 -10.74 2.33
N TRP A 56 -5.51 -10.69 1.43
CA TRP A 56 -5.74 -10.57 -0.02
C TRP A 56 -6.38 -11.82 -0.61
N LYS A 57 -5.92 -13.01 -0.21
CA LYS A 57 -6.53 -14.28 -0.63
C LYS A 57 -8.00 -14.34 -0.20
N ASP A 58 -8.29 -13.98 1.05
CA ASP A 58 -9.64 -13.92 1.60
C ASP A 58 -10.52 -12.90 0.87
N TYR A 59 -9.99 -11.71 0.60
CA TYR A 59 -10.67 -10.70 -0.20
C TYR A 59 -11.04 -11.25 -1.59
N HIS A 60 -10.10 -11.88 -2.30
CA HIS A 60 -10.35 -12.43 -3.63
C HIS A 60 -11.38 -13.56 -3.64
N PHE A 61 -11.40 -14.39 -2.59
CA PHE A 61 -12.36 -15.47 -2.45
C PHE A 61 -13.77 -14.96 -2.07
N LYS A 62 -13.84 -13.95 -1.19
CA LYS A 62 -15.10 -13.47 -0.61
C LYS A 62 -15.74 -12.31 -1.38
N LYS A 63 -15.01 -11.64 -2.27
CA LYS A 63 -15.59 -10.58 -3.11
C LYS A 63 -16.70 -11.16 -3.99
N LYS A 64 -17.89 -10.56 -3.91
CA LYS A 64 -19.04 -10.95 -4.75
C LYS A 64 -19.17 -10.12 -6.02
N ARG A 65 -18.44 -9.01 -6.09
CA ARG A 65 -18.43 -8.07 -7.22
C ARG A 65 -17.06 -7.41 -7.31
N GLU A 66 -16.74 -6.92 -8.51
CA GLU A 66 -15.54 -6.11 -8.69
C GLU A 66 -15.68 -4.75 -7.97
N PRO A 67 -14.60 -4.28 -7.33
CA PRO A 67 -14.57 -2.96 -6.71
C PRO A 67 -14.57 -1.88 -7.80
N LYS A 68 -15.17 -0.73 -7.50
CA LYS A 68 -15.15 0.45 -8.37
C LYS A 68 -14.01 1.40 -8.02
N ALA A 69 -13.52 1.34 -6.78
CA ALA A 69 -12.39 2.12 -6.29
C ALA A 69 -11.53 1.32 -5.29
N GLN A 70 -10.32 1.82 -5.02
CA GLN A 70 -9.44 1.23 -3.98
C GLN A 70 -10.10 1.28 -2.60
N ALA A 71 -10.87 2.33 -2.30
CA ALA A 71 -11.62 2.43 -1.05
C ALA A 71 -12.58 1.24 -0.85
N ASP A 72 -13.27 0.78 -1.90
CA ASP A 72 -14.16 -0.39 -1.81
C ASP A 72 -13.40 -1.67 -1.42
N ILE A 73 -12.14 -1.80 -1.88
CA ILE A 73 -11.26 -2.93 -1.53
C ILE A 73 -10.90 -2.85 -0.06
N VAL A 74 -10.45 -1.68 0.39
CA VAL A 74 -10.04 -1.44 1.78
C VAL A 74 -11.22 -1.64 2.73
N GLU A 75 -12.38 -1.09 2.41
CA GLU A 75 -13.60 -1.26 3.22
C GLU A 75 -14.01 -2.73 3.34
N LEU A 76 -14.02 -3.47 2.22
CA LEU A 76 -14.32 -4.90 2.27
C LEU A 76 -13.27 -5.66 3.10
N MET A 77 -11.99 -5.33 2.95
CA MET A 77 -10.92 -5.97 3.71
C MET A 77 -11.04 -5.68 5.21
N ILE A 78 -11.37 -4.45 5.61
CA ILE A 78 -11.66 -4.11 7.01
C ILE A 78 -12.85 -4.92 7.51
N MET A 79 -13.96 -4.94 6.77
CA MET A 79 -15.18 -5.66 7.16
C MET A 79 -14.94 -7.16 7.37
N LEU A 80 -14.15 -7.79 6.49
CA LEU A 80 -13.85 -9.22 6.58
C LEU A 80 -12.97 -9.59 7.78
N ASN A 81 -12.20 -8.64 8.32
CA ASN A 81 -11.21 -8.90 9.35
C ASN A 81 -11.50 -8.19 10.67
N LEU A 82 -12.57 -7.38 10.76
CA LEU A 82 -12.89 -6.58 11.95
C LEU A 82 -13.05 -7.41 13.22
N ASP A 83 -13.56 -8.63 13.08
CA ASP A 83 -13.73 -9.57 14.21
C ASP A 83 -12.41 -9.99 14.84
N GLN A 84 -11.28 -9.92 14.11
CA GLN A 84 -9.95 -10.20 14.65
C GLN A 84 -9.47 -9.11 15.62
N CYS A 85 -10.10 -7.94 15.59
CA CYS A 85 -9.78 -6.78 16.40
C CYS A 85 -10.82 -6.46 17.48
N LYS A 86 -11.90 -7.24 17.54
CA LYS A 86 -12.86 -7.14 18.64
C LYS A 86 -12.27 -7.80 19.90
N PRO A 87 -12.48 -7.21 21.08
CA PRO A 87 -12.07 -7.81 22.35
C PRO A 87 -12.81 -9.12 22.64
#